data_AF-A0AAE0DC07-F1
#
_entry.id   AF-A0AAE0DC07-F1
#
_cell.length_a   1.000
_cell.length_b   1.000
_cell.length_c   1.000
_cell.angle_alpha   90.00
_cell.angle_beta   90.00
_cell.angle_gamma   90.00
#
_symmetry.space_group_name_H-M   'P 1'
#
loop_
_entity.id
_entity.type
_entity.pdbx_description
1 polymer ?
#
loop_
_entity_poly.entity_id
_entity_poly.type
_entity_poly.pdbx_seq_one_letter_code
_entity_poly.pdbx_strand_id
1 'polypeptide(L)'
;MKAGGQRDEIAQQQGVIGFEMEGAGVWDSFPCVVIKGACDYADSHKTKLWQSYAATTAAACAKAFLDYWVPHQEQQRRRPRRR
;
A
#
# COMPACT_ATOMS: atom_id res chain seq x y z
N MET A 1 -16.92 7.87 0.37
CA MET A 1 -17.31 9.29 0.47
C MET A 1 -18.18 9.65 -0.71
N LYS A 2 -19.17 10.52 -0.52
CA LYS A 2 -20.06 10.97 -1.61
C LYS A 2 -19.66 12.34 -2.16
N ALA A 3 -18.68 13.01 -1.56
CA ALA A 3 -18.17 14.30 -2.00
C ALA A 3 -16.65 14.41 -1.75
N GLY A 4 -15.93 15.05 -2.67
CA GLY A 4 -14.49 15.32 -2.52
C GLY A 4 -14.18 16.21 -1.30
N GLY A 5 -15.10 17.11 -0.91
CA GLY A 5 -14.91 17.93 0.30
C GLY A 5 -14.76 17.11 1.58
N GLN A 6 -15.56 16.05 1.76
CA GLN A 6 -15.41 15.15 2.92
C GLN A 6 -14.08 14.41 2.90
N ARG A 7 -13.58 14.06 1.72
CA ARG A 7 -12.27 13.43 1.51
C ARG A 7 -11.16 14.39 1.94
N ASP A 8 -11.23 15.64 1.50
CA ASP A 8 -10.25 16.68 1.82
C ASP A 8 -10.23 17.02 3.31
N GLU A 9 -11.41 17.15 3.94
CA GLU A 9 -11.53 17.38 5.39
C GLU A 9 -10.86 16.27 6.20
N ILE A 10 -11.13 14.99 5.87
CA ILE A 10 -10.51 13.87 6.58
C ILE A 10 -9.00 13.82 6.32
N ALA A 11 -8.57 14.05 5.08
CA ALA A 11 -7.15 14.09 4.73
C ALA A 11 -6.40 15.16 5.51
N GLN A 12 -6.98 16.36 5.64
CA GLN A 12 -6.39 17.45 6.42
C GLN A 12 -6.38 17.16 7.93
N GLN A 13 -7.47 16.64 8.48
CA GLN A 13 -7.59 16.36 9.92
C GLN A 13 -6.70 15.22 10.39
N GLN A 14 -6.58 14.15 9.59
CA GLN A 14 -5.88 12.93 9.98
C GLN A 14 -4.47 12.82 9.37
N GLY A 15 -4.08 13.74 8.48
CA GLY A 15 -2.82 13.68 7.75
C GLY A 15 -2.71 12.47 6.83
N VAL A 16 -3.84 11.91 6.38
CA VAL A 16 -3.86 10.72 5.51
C VAL A 16 -3.68 11.10 4.05
N ILE A 17 -2.98 10.24 3.31
CA ILE A 17 -2.67 10.44 1.89
C ILE A 17 -3.51 9.55 0.96
N GLY A 18 -4.37 8.69 1.51
CA GLY A 18 -5.16 7.74 0.74
C GLY A 18 -6.24 7.06 1.57
N PHE A 19 -7.19 6.46 0.87
CA PHE A 19 -8.34 5.76 1.44
C PHE A 19 -8.47 4.38 0.80
N GLU A 20 -8.78 3.38 1.61
CA GLU A 20 -8.82 1.96 1.22
C GLU A 20 -9.70 1.19 2.23
N MET A 21 -10.05 -0.08 1.98
CA MET A 21 -10.91 -0.85 2.89
C MET A 21 -10.34 -2.19 3.39
N GLU A 22 -9.32 -2.74 2.73
CA GLU A 22 -8.81 -4.10 2.93
C GLU A 22 -7.56 -4.18 3.82
N GLY A 23 -6.73 -3.14 3.84
CA GLY A 23 -5.45 -3.10 4.57
C GLY A 23 -5.64 -2.99 6.07
N ALA A 24 -6.65 -2.23 6.50
CA ALA A 24 -6.98 -2.01 7.90
C ALA A 24 -7.26 -3.30 8.70
N GLY A 25 -7.70 -4.40 8.08
CA GLY A 25 -7.86 -5.68 8.79
C GLY A 25 -6.56 -6.47 8.91
N VAL A 26 -5.66 -6.31 7.94
CA VAL A 26 -4.46 -7.12 7.79
C VAL A 26 -3.35 -6.64 8.72
N TRP A 27 -3.14 -5.31 8.79
CA TRP A 27 -2.05 -4.71 9.55
C TRP A 27 -2.14 -4.87 11.07
N ASP A 28 -3.36 -5.08 11.60
CA ASP A 28 -3.62 -5.29 13.03
C ASP A 28 -3.33 -6.74 13.43
N SER A 29 -3.30 -7.64 12.45
CA SER A 29 -3.15 -9.09 12.68
C SER A 29 -1.70 -9.56 12.60
N PHE A 30 -0.86 -8.94 11.76
CA PHE A 30 0.55 -9.33 11.63
C PHE A 30 1.44 -8.22 11.05
N PRO A 31 2.77 -8.25 11.32
CA PRO A 31 3.71 -7.31 10.71
C PRO A 31 3.67 -7.42 9.18
N CYS A 32 3.29 -6.33 8.52
CA CYS A 32 3.11 -6.33 7.07
C CYS A 32 3.54 -5.00 6.44
N VAL A 33 3.73 -5.03 5.12
CA VAL A 33 3.90 -3.84 4.29
C VAL A 33 2.77 -3.85 3.27
N VAL A 34 1.98 -2.78 3.21
CA VAL A 34 0.85 -2.65 2.29
C VAL A 34 1.29 -1.89 1.04
N ILE A 35 1.17 -2.52 -0.13
CA ILE A 35 1.46 -1.92 -1.44
C ILE A 35 0.15 -1.80 -2.22
N LYS A 36 -0.23 -0.58 -2.62
CA LYS A 36 -1.50 -0.29 -3.30
C LYS A 36 -1.32 0.66 -4.48
N GLY A 37 -2.17 0.50 -5.49
CA GLY A 37 -2.31 1.44 -6.59
C GLY A 37 -3.60 2.24 -6.44
N ALA A 38 -3.55 3.53 -6.75
CA ALA A 38 -4.74 4.39 -6.76
C ALA A 38 -5.63 4.09 -7.97
N CYS A 39 -6.91 3.82 -7.75
CA CYS A 39 -7.89 3.54 -8.81
C CYS A 39 -9.05 4.55 -8.89
N ASP A 40 -9.20 5.41 -7.88
CA ASP A 40 -10.13 6.53 -7.87
C ASP A 40 -9.64 7.63 -6.90
N TYR A 41 -10.38 8.74 -6.82
CA TYR A 41 -10.05 9.90 -5.99
C TYR A 41 -10.74 9.92 -4.63
N ALA A 42 -11.42 8.82 -4.25
CA ALA A 42 -12.28 8.74 -3.08
C ALA A 42 -13.38 9.83 -3.02
N ASP A 43 -13.89 10.25 -4.18
CA ASP A 43 -14.97 11.22 -4.33
C ASP A 43 -16.23 10.58 -4.96
N SER A 44 -17.13 11.40 -5.49
CA SER A 44 -18.34 10.95 -6.19
C SER A 44 -18.07 10.27 -7.53
N HIS A 45 -16.90 10.49 -8.15
CA HIS A 45 -16.58 10.02 -9.50
C HIS A 45 -16.00 8.61 -9.49
N LYS A 46 -16.70 7.68 -8.83
CA LYS A 46 -16.26 6.28 -8.78
C LYS A 46 -16.31 5.65 -10.16
N THR A 47 -15.19 5.09 -10.59
CA THR A 47 -15.08 4.30 -11.81
C THR A 47 -14.35 3.00 -11.52
N LYS A 48 -14.79 1.91 -12.16
CA LYS A 48 -14.11 0.62 -12.08
C LYS A 48 -13.01 0.46 -13.13
N LEU A 49 -12.93 1.39 -14.09
CA LEU A 49 -12.03 1.30 -15.24
C LEU A 49 -10.56 1.17 -14.84
N TRP A 50 -10.14 1.91 -13.82
CA TRP A 50 -8.74 1.97 -13.38
C TRP A 50 -8.34 0.85 -12.42
N GLN A 51 -9.28 0.02 -11.95
CA GLN A 51 -8.98 -1.01 -10.94
C GLN A 51 -7.96 -2.02 -11.47
N SER A 52 -8.13 -2.52 -12.70
CA SER A 52 -7.19 -3.48 -13.30
C SER A 52 -5.79 -2.89 -13.49
N TYR A 53 -5.71 -1.63 -13.91
CA TYR A 53 -4.44 -0.93 -14.09
C TYR A 53 -3.73 -0.70 -12.74
N ALA A 54 -4.47 -0.19 -11.75
CA ALA A 54 -3.97 0.07 -10.41
C ALA A 54 -3.50 -1.23 -9.73
N ALA A 55 -4.26 -2.31 -9.85
CA ALA A 55 -3.91 -3.62 -9.32
C ALA A 55 -2.64 -4.18 -9.98
N THR A 56 -2.55 -4.10 -11.32
CA THR A 56 -1.38 -4.56 -12.06
C THR A 56 -0.12 -3.77 -11.67
N THR A 57 -0.25 -2.46 -11.53
CA THR A 57 0.85 -1.57 -11.11
C THR A 57 1.31 -1.90 -9.69
N ALA A 58 0.37 -2.10 -8.77
CA ALA A 58 0.68 -2.49 -7.39
C ALA A 58 1.39 -3.86 -7.34
N ALA A 59 0.92 -4.83 -8.11
CA ALA A 59 1.53 -6.16 -8.19
C ALA A 59 2.95 -6.10 -8.78
N ALA A 60 3.17 -5.32 -9.85
CA ALA A 60 4.48 -5.12 -10.44
C ALA A 60 5.44 -4.42 -9.44
N CYS A 61 4.97 -3.41 -8.72
CA CYS A 61 5.72 -2.75 -7.65
C CYS A 61 6.08 -3.73 -6.53
N ALA A 62 5.13 -4.54 -6.07
CA ALA A 62 5.38 -5.56 -5.05
C ALA A 62 6.42 -6.60 -5.52
N LYS A 63 6.33 -7.04 -6.77
CA LYS A 63 7.31 -7.95 -7.38
C LYS A 63 8.72 -7.33 -7.37
N ALA A 64 8.84 -6.08 -7.82
CA ALA A 64 10.12 -5.37 -7.80
C ALA A 64 10.63 -5.16 -6.37
N PHE A 65 9.77 -4.80 -5.42
CA PHE A 65 10.13 -4.67 -4.01
C PHE A 65 10.73 -5.97 -3.44
N LEU A 66 10.11 -7.12 -3.75
CA LEU A 66 10.59 -8.43 -3.30
C LEU A 66 11.96 -8.80 -3.89
N ASP A 67 12.29 -8.33 -5.09
CA ASP A 67 13.62 -8.53 -5.69
C ASP A 67 14.74 -7.87 -4.85
N TYR A 68 14.43 -6.78 -4.12
CA TYR A 68 15.39 -6.08 -3.24
C TYR A 68 15.23 -6.41 -1.76
N TRP A 69 14.12 -7.03 -1.38
CA TRP A 69 13.85 -7.35 0.02
C TRP A 69 14.72 -8.51 0.48
N VAL A 70 15.62 -8.25 1.43
CA VAL A 70 16.45 -9.29 2.04
C VAL A 70 15.84 -9.68 3.39
N PRO A 71 15.30 -10.91 3.54
CA PRO A 71 14.79 -11.38 4.83
C PRO A 71 15.90 -11.33 5.88
N HIS A 72 15.53 -11.01 7.13
CA HIS A 72 16.48 -10.89 8.23
C HIS A 72 17.38 -12.12 8.41
N GLN A 73 16.85 -13.33 8.18
CA GLN A 73 17.58 -14.60 8.24
C GLN A 73 18.70 -14.68 7.20
N GLU A 74 18.46 -14.18 5.98
CA GLU A 74 19.42 -14.13 4.89
C GLU A 74 20.50 -13.07 5.16
N GLN A 75 20.15 -11.94 5.78
CA GLN A 75 21.11 -10.93 6.21
C GLN A 75 22.10 -11.47 7.25
N GLN A 76 21.64 -12.29 8.21
CA GLN A 76 22.52 -12.90 9.21
C GLN A 76 23.49 -13.92 8.59
N ARG A 77 23.06 -14.68 7.58
CA ARG A 77 23.91 -15.60 6.82
C ARG A 77 24.98 -14.88 5.99
N ARG A 78 24.66 -13.71 5.45
CA ARG A 78 25.58 -12.91 4.61
C ARG A 78 26.59 -12.09 5.43
N ARG A 79 26.41 -11.94 6.74
CA ARG A 79 27.40 -11.28 7.60
C ARG A 79 28.64 -12.19 7.72
N PRO A 80 29.86 -11.67 7.45
CA PRO A 80 31.08 -12.43 7.72
C PRO A 80 31.08 -12.86 9.18
N ARG A 81 31.30 -14.15 9.45
CA ARG A 81 31.59 -14.60 10.82
C ARG A 81 32.85 -13.85 11.27
N ARG A 82 32.67 -12.87 12.17
CA ARG A 82 33.80 -12.22 12.83
C ARG A 82 34.59 -13.33 13.54
N ARG A 83 35.83 -13.55 13.11
CA ARG A 83 36.82 -14.33 13.86
C ARG A 83 37.26 -13.54 15.09
#